data_AF-A0A948AL04-F1
#
_entry.id   AF-A0A948AL04-F1
#
_cell.length_a   1.000
_cell.length_b   1.000
_cell.length_c   1.000
_cell.angle_alpha   90.00
_cell.angle_beta   90.00
_cell.angle_gamma   90.00
#
_symmetry.space_group_name_H-M   'P 1'
#
loop_
_entity.id
_entity.type
_entity.pdbx_description
1 polymer ?
#
loop_
_entity_poly.entity_id
_entity_poly.type
_entity_poly.pdbx_seq_one_letter_code
_entity_poly.pdbx_strand_id
1 'polypeptide(L)'
;PARLVAINGREFKAWLAQDASRCFKLMAGMSARMHKLVNEIDRLTLMKGADRLLQYLLDHSDPDETGRHKVELEAPKQVIASRIGVKPETLSRLLHKLSDQGCIEIQGQTLYMCDPEALRQIRVEP
;
A
#
# COMPACT_ATOMS: atom_id res chain seq x y z
N PRO A 1 -3.73 -33.89 -3.51
CA PRO A 1 -5.11 -34.45 -3.47
C PRO A 1 -6.10 -33.49 -2.81
N ALA A 2 -7.20 -33.15 -3.49
CA ALA A 2 -8.26 -32.29 -2.96
C ALA A 2 -9.50 -33.12 -2.60
N ARG A 3 -10.17 -32.81 -1.47
CA ARG A 3 -11.43 -33.43 -1.07
C ARG A 3 -12.57 -32.42 -1.21
N LEU A 4 -13.57 -32.75 -2.00
CA LEU A 4 -14.77 -31.94 -2.15
C LEU A 4 -15.80 -32.33 -1.08
N VAL A 5 -16.49 -31.33 -0.51
CA VAL A 5 -17.63 -31.55 0.39
C VAL A 5 -18.80 -30.75 -0.17
N ALA A 6 -19.88 -31.45 -0.51
CA ALA A 6 -21.13 -30.81 -0.89
C ALA A 6 -21.97 -30.55 0.36
N ILE A 7 -22.54 -29.35 0.44
CA ILE A 7 -23.44 -28.96 1.53
C ILE A 7 -24.78 -28.59 0.90
N ASN A 8 -25.86 -29.23 1.35
CA ASN A 8 -27.20 -28.91 0.90
C ASN A 8 -27.60 -27.51 1.40
N GLY A 9 -27.93 -26.60 0.48
CA GLY A 9 -28.24 -25.21 0.82
C GLY A 9 -29.49 -25.04 1.70
N ARG A 10 -30.48 -25.93 1.61
CA ARG A 10 -31.70 -25.87 2.42
C ARG A 10 -31.42 -26.31 3.86
N GLU A 11 -30.73 -27.44 4.02
CA GLU A 11 -30.34 -27.94 5.34
C GLU A 11 -29.36 -27.00 6.04
N PHE A 12 -28.41 -26.43 5.30
CA PHE A 12 -27.47 -25.45 5.84
C PHE A 12 -28.17 -24.18 6.35
N LYS A 13 -29.13 -23.64 5.59
CA LYS A 13 -29.93 -22.49 6.03
C LYS A 13 -30.77 -22.83 7.27
N ALA A 14 -31.39 -24.00 7.30
CA ALA A 14 -32.15 -24.46 8.48
C ALA A 14 -31.25 -24.61 9.70
N TRP A 15 -30.04 -25.15 9.52
CA TRP A 15 -29.03 -25.29 10.58
C TRP A 15 -28.52 -23.93 11.10
N LEU A 16 -28.34 -22.94 10.22
CA LEU A 16 -28.01 -21.57 10.62
C LEU A 16 -29.14 -20.90 11.39
N ALA A 17 -30.39 -21.08 10.97
CA ALA A 17 -31.57 -20.46 11.59
C ALA A 17 -31.82 -20.93 13.04
N GLN A 18 -31.28 -22.08 13.43
CA GLN A 18 -31.42 -22.62 14.79
C GLN A 18 -30.56 -21.90 15.83
N ASP A 19 -29.49 -21.20 15.42
CA ASP A 19 -28.55 -20.58 16.34
C ASP A 19 -27.84 -19.38 15.68
N ALA A 20 -28.19 -18.18 16.16
CA ALA A 20 -27.63 -16.92 15.68
C ALA A 20 -26.09 -16.85 15.80
N SER A 21 -25.47 -17.54 16.76
CA SER A 21 -24.01 -17.60 16.92
C SER A 21 -23.33 -18.18 15.67
N ARG A 22 -23.98 -19.11 14.96
CA ARG A 22 -23.47 -19.70 13.71
C ARG A 22 -23.44 -18.68 12.59
N CYS A 23 -24.49 -17.85 12.49
CA CYS A 23 -24.55 -16.74 11.55
C CYS A 23 -23.44 -15.72 11.81
N PHE A 24 -23.20 -15.35 13.08
CA PHE A 24 -22.11 -14.45 13.43
C PHE A 24 -20.74 -15.00 13.06
N LYS A 25 -20.49 -16.30 13.28
CA LYS A 25 -19.23 -16.94 12.84
C LYS A 25 -19.04 -16.88 11.33
N LEU A 26 -20.11 -17.12 10.56
CA LEU A 26 -20.06 -17.03 9.11
C LEU A 26 -19.81 -15.59 8.63
N MET A 27 -20.50 -14.61 9.21
CA MET A 27 -20.28 -13.18 8.93
C MET A 27 -18.87 -12.74 9.29
N ALA A 28 -18.32 -13.18 10.42
CA ALA A 28 -16.95 -12.89 10.81
C ALA A 28 -15.94 -13.46 9.79
N GLY A 29 -16.14 -14.69 9.34
CA GLY A 29 -15.32 -15.31 8.30
C GLY A 29 -15.38 -14.55 6.97
N MET A 30 -16.58 -14.13 6.56
CA MET A 30 -16.78 -13.32 5.35
C MET A 30 -16.13 -11.93 5.48
N SER A 31 -16.31 -11.26 6.61
CA SER A 31 -15.70 -9.96 6.89
C SER A 31 -14.18 -10.02 6.84
N ALA A 32 -13.58 -11.03 7.48
CA ALA A 32 -12.13 -11.25 7.43
C ALA A 32 -11.63 -11.51 6.00
N ARG A 33 -12.38 -12.28 5.20
CA ARG A 33 -12.05 -12.52 3.79
C ARG A 33 -12.14 -11.23 2.97
N MET A 34 -13.16 -10.40 3.19
CA MET A 34 -13.31 -9.10 2.53
C MET A 34 -12.13 -8.18 2.88
N HIS A 35 -11.74 -8.09 4.15
CA HIS A 35 -10.59 -7.30 4.59
C HIS A 35 -9.29 -7.79 3.92
N LYS A 36 -9.09 -9.11 3.79
CA LYS A 36 -7.92 -9.65 3.07
C LYS A 36 -7.88 -9.21 1.61
N LEU A 37 -9.01 -9.24 0.92
CA LEU A 37 -9.08 -8.82 -0.49
C LEU A 37 -8.83 -7.31 -0.64
N VAL A 38 -9.37 -6.48 0.26
CA VAL A 38 -9.07 -5.04 0.28
C VAL A 38 -7.58 -4.80 0.51
N ASN A 39 -6.98 -5.48 1.48
CA ASN A 39 -5.55 -5.36 1.75
C ASN A 39 -4.68 -5.82 0.56
N GLU A 40 -5.13 -6.80 -0.21
CA GLU A 40 -4.45 -7.25 -1.43
C GLU A 40 -4.51 -6.17 -2.52
N ILE A 41 -5.68 -5.57 -2.75
CA ILE A 41 -5.82 -4.43 -3.66
C ILE A 41 -4.95 -3.26 -3.23
N ASP A 42 -4.95 -2.92 -1.94
CA ASP A 42 -4.12 -1.86 -1.39
C ASP A 42 -2.64 -2.17 -1.60
N ARG A 43 -2.18 -3.40 -1.34
CA ARG A 43 -0.78 -3.81 -1.57
C ARG A 43 -0.38 -3.66 -3.04
N LEU A 44 -1.20 -4.15 -3.97
CA LEU A 44 -0.96 -4.03 -5.41
C LEU A 44 -0.96 -2.57 -5.87
N THR A 45 -1.84 -1.75 -5.31
CA THR A 45 -1.90 -0.31 -5.57
C THR A 45 -0.68 0.42 -4.98
N LEU A 46 -0.24 0.04 -3.78
CA LEU A 46 0.98 0.54 -3.14
C LEU A 46 2.21 0.19 -3.96
N MET A 47 2.33 -1.03 -4.48
CA MET A 47 3.47 -1.41 -5.34
C MET A 47 3.55 -0.52 -6.58
N LYS A 48 2.45 -0.39 -7.33
CA LYS A 48 2.38 0.51 -8.48
C LYS A 48 2.57 1.98 -8.10
N GLY A 49 2.12 2.36 -6.91
CA GLY A 49 2.27 3.71 -6.35
C GLY A 49 3.71 4.01 -5.92
N ALA A 50 4.44 3.01 -5.42
CA ALA A 50 5.84 3.12 -5.05
C ALA A 50 6.70 3.44 -6.28
N ASP A 51 6.50 2.74 -7.39
CA ASP A 51 7.22 3.00 -8.64
C ASP A 51 6.98 4.43 -9.14
N ARG A 52 5.72 4.87 -9.14
CA ARG A 52 5.36 6.24 -9.55
C ARG A 52 5.90 7.30 -8.58
N LEU A 53 5.95 6.99 -7.29
CA LEU A 53 6.55 7.87 -6.29
C LEU A 53 8.06 7.99 -6.52
N LEU A 54 8.76 6.88 -6.74
CA LEU A 54 10.19 6.88 -7.03
C LEU A 54 10.51 7.69 -8.29
N GLN A 55 9.74 7.48 -9.36
CA GLN A 55 9.86 8.27 -10.58
C GLN A 55 9.60 9.76 -10.31
N TYR A 56 8.54 10.09 -9.57
CA TYR A 56 8.25 11.47 -9.18
C TYR A 56 9.41 12.11 -8.40
N LEU A 57 9.99 11.40 -7.43
CA LEU A 57 11.12 11.89 -6.64
C LEU A 57 12.36 12.10 -7.51
N LEU A 58 12.68 11.17 -8.40
CA LEU A 58 13.80 11.29 -9.34
C LEU A 58 13.63 12.50 -10.28
N ASP A 59 12.42 12.70 -10.80
CA ASP A 59 12.09 13.80 -11.72
C ASP A 59 12.15 15.18 -11.05
N HIS A 60 12.01 15.25 -9.72
CA HIS A 60 12.02 16.50 -8.94
C HIS A 60 13.19 16.55 -7.94
N SER A 61 14.21 15.71 -8.13
CA SER A 61 15.41 15.74 -7.28
C SER A 61 16.47 16.65 -7.88
N ASP A 62 16.91 17.62 -7.10
CA ASP A 62 18.05 18.46 -7.42
C ASP A 62 19.19 18.20 -6.43
N PRO A 63 20.46 18.23 -6.87
CA PRO A 63 21.60 18.13 -5.95
C PRO A 63 21.64 19.34 -5.03
N ASP A 64 21.76 19.11 -3.72
CA ASP A 64 22.02 20.13 -2.72
C ASP A 64 23.51 20.54 -2.70
N GLU A 65 23.85 21.54 -1.89
CA GLU A 65 25.22 22.05 -1.73
C GLU A 65 26.22 20.98 -1.25
N THR A 66 25.73 19.89 -0.67
CA THR A 66 26.53 18.74 -0.20
C THR A 66 26.59 17.59 -1.22
N GLY A 67 25.97 17.75 -2.40
CA GLY A 67 25.88 16.74 -3.43
C GLY A 67 24.83 15.65 -3.18
N ARG A 68 23.97 15.81 -2.15
CA ARG A 68 22.85 14.90 -1.90
C ARG A 68 21.65 15.31 -2.74
N HIS A 69 20.92 14.33 -3.27
CA HIS A 69 19.71 14.62 -4.03
C HIS A 69 18.57 14.99 -3.08
N LYS A 70 18.08 16.22 -3.21
CA LYS A 70 17.01 16.80 -2.39
C LYS A 70 15.76 16.98 -3.25
N VAL A 71 14.60 16.67 -2.67
CA VAL A 71 13.29 16.95 -3.26
C VAL A 71 12.51 17.85 -2.30
N GLU A 72 12.12 19.03 -2.76
CA GLU A 72 11.16 19.87 -2.04
C GLU A 72 9.74 19.55 -2.48
N LEU A 73 8.88 19.20 -1.52
CA LEU A 73 7.46 19.00 -1.78
C LEU A 73 6.77 20.37 -1.80
N GLU A 74 6.91 21.10 -2.91
CA GLU A 74 6.29 22.43 -3.13
C GLU A 74 4.75 22.40 -3.05
N ALA A 75 4.16 21.22 -3.20
CA ALA A 75 2.73 21.00 -3.14
C ALA A 75 2.32 20.18 -1.91
N PRO A 76 1.12 20.41 -1.34
CA PRO A 76 0.59 19.57 -0.28
C PRO A 76 0.56 18.09 -0.67
N LYS A 77 0.78 17.19 0.31
CA LYS A 77 0.76 15.73 0.10
C LYS A 77 -0.49 15.24 -0.66
N GLN A 78 -1.64 15.88 -0.49
CA GLN A 78 -2.86 15.54 -1.23
C GLN A 78 -2.73 15.76 -2.75
N VAL A 79 -2.08 16.85 -3.16
CA VAL A 79 -1.85 17.18 -4.57
C VAL A 79 -0.86 16.20 -5.19
N ILE A 80 0.22 15.89 -4.47
CA ILE A 80 1.24 14.92 -4.91
C ILE A 80 0.62 13.53 -5.04
N ALA A 81 -0.18 13.11 -4.06
CA ALA A 81 -0.88 11.82 -4.09
C ALA A 81 -1.78 11.71 -5.32
N SER A 82 -2.55 12.77 -5.62
CA SER A 82 -3.37 12.85 -6.84
C SER A 82 -2.53 12.71 -8.11
N ARG A 83 -1.39 13.41 -8.18
CA ARG A 83 -0.49 13.41 -9.34
C ARG A 83 0.11 12.04 -9.65
N ILE A 84 0.46 11.26 -8.62
CA ILE A 84 0.97 9.88 -8.79
C ILE A 84 -0.14 8.82 -8.80
N GLY A 85 -1.41 9.24 -8.69
CA GLY A 85 -2.58 8.38 -8.78
C GLY A 85 -2.78 7.46 -7.57
N VAL A 86 -2.46 7.94 -6.36
CA VAL A 86 -2.69 7.23 -5.09
C VAL A 86 -3.49 8.09 -4.12
N LYS A 87 -4.03 7.48 -3.05
CA LYS A 87 -4.68 8.24 -1.98
C LYS A 87 -3.65 8.93 -1.08
N PRO A 88 -3.97 10.05 -0.42
CA PRO A 88 -3.04 10.75 0.50
C PRO A 88 -2.49 9.85 1.63
N GLU A 89 -3.33 8.96 2.16
CA GLU A 89 -2.94 7.98 3.18
C GLU A 89 -1.93 6.97 2.62
N THR A 90 -2.12 6.55 1.36
CA THR A 90 -1.21 5.64 0.64
C THR A 90 0.14 6.30 0.40
N LEU A 91 0.18 7.56 -0.06
CA LEU A 91 1.42 8.31 -0.23
C LEU A 91 2.19 8.39 1.09
N SER A 92 1.49 8.72 2.19
CA SER A 92 2.11 8.85 3.50
C SER A 92 2.73 7.52 3.96
N ARG A 93 2.06 6.39 3.72
CA ARG A 93 2.60 5.04 3.98
C ARG A 93 3.83 4.73 3.13
N LEU A 94 3.85 5.12 1.85
CA LEU A 94 4.98 4.89 0.95
C LEU A 94 6.22 5.68 1.37
N LEU A 95 6.05 6.97 1.69
CA LEU A 95 7.15 7.81 2.18
C LEU A 95 7.77 7.26 3.47
N HIS A 96 6.92 6.87 4.44
CA HIS A 96 7.43 6.24 5.67
C HIS A 96 8.16 4.93 5.39
N LYS A 97 7.63 4.07 4.52
CA LYS A 97 8.30 2.82 4.17
C LYS A 97 9.68 3.04 3.55
N LEU A 98 9.81 4.01 2.64
CA LEU A 98 11.12 4.37 2.05
C LEU A 98 12.07 4.96 3.09
N SER A 99 11.54 5.71 4.07
CA SER A 99 12.32 6.23 5.20
C SER A 99 12.81 5.11 6.12
N ASP A 100 11.94 4.15 6.46
CA ASP A 100 12.28 3.00 7.31
C ASP A 100 13.31 2.08 6.64
N GLN A 101 13.32 2.03 5.31
CA GLN A 101 14.30 1.31 4.51
C GLN A 101 15.63 2.09 4.34
N GLY A 102 15.72 3.31 4.87
CA GLY A 102 16.91 4.16 4.77
C GLY A 102 17.14 4.74 3.38
N CYS A 103 16.19 4.64 2.47
CA CYS A 103 16.32 5.17 1.10
C CYS A 103 16.16 6.69 1.05
N ILE A 104 15.30 7.23 1.91
CA ILE A 104 15.06 8.67 2.03
C ILE A 104 15.07 9.12 3.49
N GLU A 105 15.40 10.38 3.73
CA GLU A 105 15.24 11.07 5.00
C GLU A 105 14.17 12.16 4.86
N ILE A 106 13.20 12.18 5.75
CA ILE A 106 12.09 13.14 5.72
C ILE A 106 12.35 14.25 6.75
N GLN A 107 12.52 15.49 6.27
CA GLN A 107 12.64 16.67 7.12
C GLN A 107 11.57 17.71 6.74
N GLY A 108 10.42 17.65 7.41
CA GLY A 108 9.30 18.55 7.14
C GLY A 108 8.69 18.34 5.74
N GLN A 109 8.85 19.33 4.86
CA GLN A 109 8.46 19.26 3.44
C GLN A 109 9.63 18.91 2.51
N THR A 110 10.84 18.74 3.06
CA THR A 110 12.02 18.35 2.30
C THR A 110 12.28 16.86 2.46
N LEU A 111 12.61 16.18 1.36
CA LEU A 111 13.09 14.81 1.33
C LEU A 111 14.54 14.80 0.86
N TYR A 112 15.41 14.08 1.56
CA TYR A 112 16.79 13.82 1.12
C TYR A 112 16.92 12.37 0.69
N MET A 113 17.49 12.12 -0.48
CA MET A 113 17.76 10.77 -0.97
C MET A 113 19.13 10.34 -0.43
N CYS A 114 19.14 9.27 0.37
CA CYS A 114 20.36 8.76 1.00
C CYS A 114 21.22 7.97 0.00
N ASP A 115 20.60 7.32 -0.98
CA ASP A 115 21.29 6.56 -2.02
C ASP A 115 20.53 6.63 -3.37
N PRO A 116 20.95 7.51 -4.29
CA PRO A 116 20.36 7.65 -5.62
C PRO A 116 20.48 6.39 -6.48
N GLU A 117 21.53 5.59 -6.27
CA GLU A 117 21.75 4.33 -7.00
C GLU A 117 20.85 3.23 -6.44
N ALA A 118 20.66 3.14 -5.12
CA ALA A 118 19.66 2.26 -4.53
C ALA A 118 18.25 2.60 -5.05
N LEU A 119 17.92 3.88 -5.23
CA LEU A 119 16.61 4.31 -5.75
C LEU A 119 16.42 4.00 -7.24
N ARG A 120 17.49 3.93 -8.04
CA ARG A 120 17.46 3.42 -9.43
C ARG A 120 17.35 1.89 -9.49
N GLN A 121 17.89 1.19 -8.50
CA GLN A 121 17.85 -0.27 -8.40
C GLN A 121 16.59 -0.82 -7.70
N ILE A 122 15.82 0.02 -6.99
CA ILE A 122 14.45 -0.30 -6.56
C ILE A 122 13.55 -0.29 -7.79
N ARG A 123 13.73 -1.29 -8.65
CA ARG A 123 12.68 -1.77 -9.53
C ARG A 123 11.82 -2.65 -8.63
N VAL A 124 10.62 -2.19 -8.27
CA VAL A 124 9.70 -3.02 -7.49
C VAL A 124 9.24 -4.16 -8.42
N GLU A 125 9.99 -5.26 -8.40
CA GLU A 125 9.65 -6.45 -9.16
C GLU A 125 8.34 -7.07 -8.63
N PRO A 126 7.53 -7.67 -9.53
CA PRO A 126 6.15 -8.09 -9.28
C PRO A 126 5.99 -9.20 -8.23
#